data_AF-K1UH43-F1
#
_entry.id   AF-K1UH43-F1
#
_cell.length_a   1.000
_cell.length_b   1.000
_cell.length_c   1.000
_cell.angle_alpha   90.00
_cell.angle_beta   90.00
_cell.angle_gamma   90.00
#
_symmetry.space_group_name_H-M   'P 1'
#
loop_
_entity.id
_entity.type
_entity.pdbx_description
1 polymer ?
#
loop_
_entity_poly.entity_id
_entity_poly.type
_entity_poly.pdbx_seq_one_letter_code
_entity_poly.pdbx_strand_id
1 'polypeptide(L)'
;PLVGTTNAVNLTDGLDGLVSFVSVPVTLAFAFIAYMQGMLDVSGFALGLTGACLGFLLFNRHPAQVFMGDTGSLALGGGVAALALLTHTELLLVIIGGIYVAEATSVIIQVAYFRLTGGKRFFRWHPCTITLSWAAGKRLRW
;
A
#
# COMPACT_ATOMS: atom_id res chain seq x y z
N PRO A 1 -13.81 -4.07 -3.14
CA PRO A 1 -12.38 -4.36 -2.87
C PRO A 1 -11.45 -3.71 -3.91
N LEU A 2 -11.64 -3.94 -5.21
CA LEU A 2 -10.72 -3.51 -6.27
C LEU A 2 -10.33 -2.02 -6.24
N VAL A 3 -11.29 -1.11 -6.40
CA VAL A 3 -11.04 0.35 -6.42
C VAL A 3 -10.53 0.87 -5.06
N GLY A 4 -10.95 0.23 -3.97
CA GLY A 4 -10.50 0.60 -2.62
C GLY A 4 -9.03 0.31 -2.42
N THR A 5 -8.59 -0.90 -2.78
CA THR A 5 -7.19 -1.33 -2.62
C THR A 5 -6.27 -0.58 -3.57
N THR A 6 -6.65 -0.34 -4.82
CA THR A 6 -5.85 0.45 -5.77
C THR A 6 -5.55 1.85 -5.23
N ASN A 7 -6.59 2.52 -4.73
CA ASN A 7 -6.44 3.87 -4.19
C ASN A 7 -5.69 3.86 -2.85
N ALA A 8 -5.89 2.84 -2.01
CA ALA A 8 -5.18 2.70 -0.76
C ALA A 8 -3.66 2.48 -0.95
N VAL A 9 -3.28 1.66 -1.93
CA VAL A 9 -1.87 1.44 -2.29
C VAL A 9 -1.26 2.70 -2.90
N ASN A 10 -2.01 3.42 -3.75
CA ASN A 10 -1.58 4.72 -4.29
C ASN A 10 -1.35 5.77 -3.19
N LEU A 11 -2.23 5.85 -2.19
CA LEU A 11 -2.02 6.73 -1.02
C LEU A 11 -0.79 6.34 -0.19
N THR A 12 -0.41 5.06 -0.19
CA THR A 12 0.77 4.56 0.54
C THR A 12 2.08 4.86 -0.20
N ASP A 13 2.04 5.17 -1.50
CA ASP A 13 3.18 5.55 -2.34
C ASP A 13 3.61 7.02 -2.17
N GLY A 14 3.59 7.50 -0.93
CA GLY A 14 3.92 8.87 -0.57
C GLY A 14 5.32 9.06 0.01
N LEU A 15 6.08 7.98 0.22
CA LEU A 15 7.42 8.00 0.83
C LEU A 15 8.35 7.00 0.14
N ASP A 16 9.63 7.37 0.01
CA ASP A 16 10.69 6.53 -0.57
C ASP A 16 10.71 5.12 0.06
N GLY A 17 10.44 4.11 -0.76
CA GLY A 17 10.49 2.69 -0.41
C GLY A 17 9.30 2.18 0.41
N LEU A 18 8.38 3.05 0.86
CA LEU A 18 7.32 2.65 1.79
C LEU A 18 6.34 1.67 1.14
N VAL A 19 5.80 2.00 -0.03
CA VAL A 19 4.80 1.16 -0.70
C VAL A 19 5.35 -0.21 -1.02
N SER A 20 6.59 -0.31 -1.51
CA SER A 20 7.22 -1.58 -1.84
C SER A 20 7.54 -2.40 -0.59
N PHE A 21 8.02 -1.75 0.49
CA PHE A 21 8.28 -2.42 1.75
C PHE A 21 7.01 -3.00 2.38
N VAL A 22 5.88 -2.30 2.28
CA VAL A 22 4.58 -2.80 2.76
C VAL A 22 4.02 -3.87 1.82
N SER A 23 4.26 -3.78 0.51
CA SER A 23 3.69 -4.69 -0.49
C SER A 23 4.37 -6.05 -0.56
N VAL A 24 5.66 -6.14 -0.22
CA VAL A 24 6.39 -7.41 -0.18
C VAL A 24 5.73 -8.44 0.75
N PRO A 25 5.50 -8.17 2.06
CA PRO A 25 4.86 -9.14 2.94
C PRO A 25 3.41 -9.45 2.54
N VAL A 26 2.68 -8.47 1.98
CA VAL A 26 1.29 -8.68 1.50
C VAL A 26 1.26 -9.66 0.33
N THR A 27 2.06 -9.40 -0.71
CA THR A 27 2.14 -10.25 -1.90
C THR A 27 2.70 -11.64 -1.59
N LEU A 28 3.67 -11.73 -0.67
CA LEU A 28 4.20 -13.00 -0.17
C LEU A 28 3.14 -13.81 0.59
N ALA A 29 2.32 -13.18 1.43
CA ALA A 29 1.25 -13.86 2.15
C ALA A 29 0.20 -14.43 1.18
N PHE A 30 -0.20 -13.66 0.15
CA PHE A 30 -1.10 -14.15 -0.88
C PHE A 30 -0.47 -15.26 -1.73
N ALA A 31 0.84 -15.21 -2.01
CA ALA A 31 1.54 -16.32 -2.65
C ALA A 31 1.43 -17.61 -1.82
N PHE A 32 1.69 -17.52 -0.52
CA PHE A 32 1.58 -18.67 0.38
C PHE A 32 0.14 -19.22 0.45
N ILE A 33 -0.86 -18.34 0.54
CA ILE A 33 -2.28 -18.73 0.56
C ILE A 33 -2.66 -19.44 -0.75
N ALA A 34 -2.32 -18.86 -1.90
CA ALA A 34 -2.60 -19.45 -3.20
C ALA A 34 -1.90 -20.82 -3.36
N TYR A 35 -0.67 -20.95 -2.86
CA TYR A 35 0.05 -22.23 -2.84
C TYR A 35 -0.67 -23.28 -1.98
N MET A 36 -1.14 -22.91 -0.78
CA MET A 36 -1.92 -23.80 0.10
C MET A 36 -3.25 -24.22 -0.52
N GLN A 37 -3.83 -23.40 -1.40
CA GLN A 37 -5.06 -23.71 -2.16
C GLN A 37 -4.77 -24.53 -3.44
N GLY A 38 -3.51 -24.84 -3.76
CA GLY A 38 -3.12 -25.56 -4.97
C GLY A 38 -3.14 -24.72 -6.24
N MET A 39 -3.29 -23.40 -6.14
CA MET A 39 -3.37 -22.47 -7.27
C MET A 39 -1.97 -21.99 -7.67
N LEU A 40 -1.19 -22.85 -8.32
CA LEU A 40 0.22 -22.58 -8.64
C LEU A 40 0.40 -21.35 -9.54
N ASP A 41 -0.48 -21.11 -10.51
CA ASP A 41 -0.40 -19.94 -11.40
C ASP A 41 -0.59 -18.63 -10.63
N VAL A 42 -1.55 -18.60 -9.72
CA VAL A 42 -1.84 -17.43 -8.87
C VAL A 42 -0.71 -17.20 -7.87
N SER A 43 -0.18 -18.28 -7.28
CA SER A 43 1.01 -18.22 -6.42
C SER A 43 2.22 -17.69 -7.18
N GLY A 44 2.44 -18.15 -8.41
CA GLY A 44 3.53 -17.69 -9.27
C GLY A 44 3.41 -16.20 -9.61
N PHE A 45 2.21 -15.74 -9.93
CA PHE A 45 1.92 -14.32 -10.14
C PHE A 45 2.21 -13.49 -8.88
N ALA A 46 1.78 -13.93 -7.71
CA ALA A 46 2.04 -13.26 -6.43
C ALA A 46 3.54 -13.18 -6.08
N LEU A 47 4.29 -14.27 -6.33
CA LEU A 47 5.76 -14.26 -6.20
C LEU A 47 6.42 -13.34 -7.21
N GLY A 48 5.90 -13.26 -8.43
CA GLY A 48 6.34 -12.29 -9.44
C GLY A 48 6.17 -10.84 -8.97
N LEU A 49 5.02 -10.50 -8.38
CA LEU A 49 4.79 -9.19 -7.76
C LEU A 49 5.74 -8.94 -6.58
N THR A 50 5.97 -9.96 -5.75
CA THR A 50 6.92 -9.88 -4.63
C THR A 50 8.33 -9.57 -5.13
N GLY A 51 8.79 -10.28 -6.17
CA GLY A 51 10.09 -10.07 -6.81
C GLY A 51 10.20 -8.70 -7.48
N ALA A 52 9.15 -8.23 -8.15
CA ALA A 52 9.09 -6.89 -8.71
C ALA A 52 9.21 -5.80 -7.62
N CYS A 53 8.52 -5.96 -6.49
CA CYS A 53 8.63 -5.04 -5.36
C CYS A 53 10.05 -5.04 -4.76
N LEU A 54 10.66 -6.21 -4.57
CA LEU A 54 12.02 -6.34 -4.04
C LEU A 54 13.06 -5.73 -4.98
N GLY A 55 12.95 -6.01 -6.29
CA GLY A 55 13.83 -5.43 -7.30
C GLY A 55 13.69 -3.91 -7.38
N PHE A 56 12.46 -3.41 -7.34
CA PHE A 56 12.18 -1.97 -7.33
C PHE A 56 12.68 -1.28 -6.07
N LEU A 57 12.58 -1.93 -4.90
CA LEU A 57 13.05 -1.41 -3.62
C LEU A 57 14.55 -1.05 -3.65
N LEU A 58 15.36 -1.77 -4.44
CA LEU A 58 16.79 -1.47 -4.61
C LEU A 58 17.03 -0.07 -5.21
N PHE A 59 16.11 0.42 -6.04
CA PHE A 59 16.17 1.72 -6.70
C PHE A 59 15.31 2.80 -6.01
N ASN A 60 14.34 2.37 -5.19
CA ASN A 60 13.39 3.26 -4.51
C ASN A 60 13.70 3.50 -3.03
N ARG A 61 14.67 2.77 -2.46
CA ARG A 61 15.17 3.03 -1.10
C ARG A 61 15.88 4.38 -1.04
N HIS A 62 15.65 5.13 0.04
CA HIS A 62 16.21 6.47 0.22
C HIS A 62 17.75 6.50 0.12
N PRO A 63 18.34 7.43 -0.69
CA PRO A 63 17.68 8.39 -1.60
C PRO A 63 17.15 7.73 -2.89
N ALA A 64 15.85 7.91 -3.19
CA ALA A 64 15.20 7.26 -4.32
C ALA A 64 15.73 7.76 -5.68
N GLN A 65 16.00 6.82 -6.59
CA GLN A 65 16.44 7.10 -7.97
C GLN A 65 15.29 6.93 -8.97
N VAL A 66 14.33 6.05 -8.64
CA VAL A 66 13.16 5.76 -9.47
C VAL A 66 11.92 5.87 -8.60
N PHE A 67 10.95 6.68 -9.04
CA PHE A 67 9.65 6.81 -8.40
C PHE A 67 8.66 5.84 -9.04
N MET A 68 7.77 5.30 -8.23
CA MET A 68 6.81 4.29 -8.66
C MET A 68 5.67 4.92 -9.46
N GLY A 69 5.17 6.06 -8.97
CA GLY A 69 4.14 6.85 -9.63
C GLY A 69 2.79 6.17 -9.65
N ASP A 70 1.80 6.84 -10.26
CA ASP A 70 0.42 6.33 -10.31
C ASP A 70 0.32 5.01 -11.09
N THR A 71 1.12 4.86 -12.16
CA THR A 71 1.13 3.64 -12.97
C THR A 71 1.53 2.42 -12.14
N GLY A 72 2.61 2.51 -11.37
CA GLY A 72 3.08 1.41 -10.55
C GLY A 72 2.13 1.11 -9.39
N SER A 73 1.69 2.14 -8.67
CA SER A 73 0.87 1.99 -7.46
C SER A 73 -0.55 1.51 -7.72
N LEU A 74 -1.20 1.98 -8.79
CA LEU A 74 -2.50 1.46 -9.19
C LEU A 74 -2.39 0.03 -9.73
N ALA A 75 -1.34 -0.30 -10.49
CA ALA A 75 -1.10 -1.66 -10.96
C ALA A 75 -0.87 -2.64 -9.79
N LEU A 76 -0.05 -2.25 -8.80
CA LEU A 76 0.22 -3.08 -7.62
C LEU A 76 -1.03 -3.27 -6.75
N GLY A 77 -1.79 -2.21 -6.50
CA GLY A 77 -3.04 -2.31 -5.75
C GLY A 77 -4.12 -3.11 -6.50
N GLY A 78 -4.15 -3.03 -7.83
CA GLY A 78 -5.02 -3.85 -8.68
C GLY A 78 -4.63 -5.32 -8.63
N GLY A 79 -3.34 -5.63 -8.72
CA GLY A 79 -2.80 -6.97 -8.60
C GLY A 79 -3.08 -7.61 -7.24
N VAL A 80 -2.87 -6.87 -6.15
CA VAL A 80 -3.19 -7.35 -4.78
C VAL A 80 -4.69 -7.59 -4.59
N ALA A 81 -5.55 -6.70 -5.12
CA ALA A 81 -6.99 -6.94 -5.08
C ALA A 81 -7.41 -8.15 -5.93
N ALA A 82 -6.79 -8.36 -7.09
CA ALA A 82 -7.03 -9.54 -7.91
C ALA A 82 -6.63 -10.82 -7.19
N LEU A 83 -5.48 -10.84 -6.50
CA LEU A 83 -5.06 -11.97 -5.65
C LEU A 83 -6.09 -12.29 -4.57
N ALA A 84 -6.61 -11.27 -3.87
CA ALA A 84 -7.62 -11.46 -2.84
C ALA A 84 -8.95 -12.01 -3.39
N LEU A 85 -9.36 -11.56 -4.58
CA LEU A 85 -10.55 -12.06 -5.27
C LEU A 85 -10.38 -13.51 -5.74
N LEU A 86 -9.24 -13.82 -6.38
CA LEU A 86 -8.96 -15.15 -6.93
C LEU A 86 -8.83 -16.22 -5.85
N THR A 87 -8.29 -15.86 -4.68
CA THR A 87 -8.15 -16.76 -3.52
C THR A 87 -9.40 -16.82 -2.65
N HIS A 88 -10.45 -16.05 -2.98
CA HIS A 88 -11.66 -15.87 -2.18
C HIS A 88 -11.39 -15.42 -0.72
N THR A 89 -10.33 -14.66 -0.49
CA THR A 89 -9.92 -14.17 0.85
C THR A 89 -10.03 -12.64 0.97
N GLU A 90 -11.10 -12.08 0.43
CA GLU A 90 -11.34 -10.63 0.32
C GLU A 90 -11.30 -9.90 1.68
N LEU A 91 -11.88 -10.51 2.72
CA LEU A 91 -11.86 -9.95 4.08
C LEU A 91 -10.46 -10.03 4.70
N LEU A 92 -9.68 -11.04 4.33
CA LEU A 92 -8.31 -11.23 4.82
C LEU A 92 -7.38 -10.12 4.31
N LEU A 93 -7.69 -9.54 3.14
CA LEU A 93 -6.96 -8.39 2.61
C LEU A 93 -6.99 -7.19 3.56
N VAL A 94 -8.09 -6.99 4.30
CA VAL A 94 -8.19 -5.90 5.28
C VAL A 94 -7.20 -6.09 6.43
N ILE A 95 -6.93 -7.34 6.79
CA ILE A 95 -6.02 -7.70 7.88
C ILE A 95 -4.57 -7.69 7.37
N ILE A 96 -4.28 -8.39 6.27
CA ILE A 96 -2.93 -8.51 5.70
C ILE A 96 -2.47 -7.15 5.16
N GLY A 97 -3.33 -6.42 4.48
CA GLY A 97 -3.11 -5.08 3.95
C GLY A 97 -3.44 -3.97 4.95
N GLY A 98 -3.40 -4.24 6.25
CA GLY A 98 -3.85 -3.32 7.30
C GLY A 98 -3.22 -1.92 7.23
N ILE A 99 -1.97 -1.81 6.75
CA ILE A 99 -1.30 -0.52 6.55
C ILE A 99 -1.98 0.28 5.43
N TYR A 100 -2.32 -0.34 4.29
CA TYR A 100 -3.06 0.35 3.22
C TYR A 100 -4.40 0.88 3.73
N VAL A 101 -5.10 0.08 4.53
CA VAL A 101 -6.40 0.45 5.11
C VAL A 101 -6.24 1.60 6.09
N ALA A 102 -5.21 1.58 6.95
CA ALA A 102 -4.93 2.66 7.90
C ALA A 102 -4.61 3.98 7.18
N GLU A 103 -3.80 3.94 6.12
CA GLU A 103 -3.46 5.11 5.31
C GLU A 103 -4.70 5.68 4.62
N ALA A 104 -5.50 4.84 3.95
CA ALA A 104 -6.74 5.29 3.30
C ALA A 104 -7.75 5.88 4.30
N THR A 105 -7.92 5.21 5.45
CA THR A 105 -8.85 5.65 6.50
C THR A 105 -8.42 6.99 7.10
N SER A 106 -7.11 7.22 7.26
CA SER A 106 -6.60 8.50 7.76
C SER A 106 -7.00 9.68 6.87
N VAL A 107 -6.94 9.50 5.55
CA VAL A 107 -7.30 10.54 4.58
C VAL A 107 -8.80 10.78 4.60
N ILE A 108 -9.61 9.71 4.67
CA ILE A 108 -11.07 9.83 4.77
C ILE A 108 -11.46 10.62 6.02
N ILE A 109 -10.90 10.28 7.18
CA ILE A 109 -11.16 10.97 8.45
C ILE A 109 -10.78 12.45 8.34
N GLN A 110 -9.62 12.76 7.76
CA GLN A 110 -9.18 14.13 7.61
C GLN A 110 -10.10 14.96 6.72
N VAL A 111 -10.44 14.43 5.55
CA VAL A 111 -11.27 15.16 4.59
C VAL A 111 -12.66 15.37 5.18
N ALA A 112 -13.21 14.37 5.86
CA ALA A 112 -14.47 14.49 6.59
C ALA A 112 -14.38 15.56 7.69
N TYR A 113 -13.34 15.52 8.53
CA TYR A 113 -13.14 16.46 9.62
C TYR A 113 -12.94 17.90 9.12
N PHE A 114 -12.16 18.10 8.07
CA PHE A 114 -11.92 19.41 7.48
C PHE A 114 -13.20 20.03 6.92
N ARG A 115 -14.04 19.21 6.26
CA ARG A 115 -15.35 19.65 5.74
C ARG A 115 -16.33 19.98 6.87
N LEU A 116 -16.38 19.16 7.92
CA LEU A 116 -17.32 19.33 9.04
C LEU A 116 -16.96 20.50 9.95
N THR A 117 -15.67 20.79 10.13
CA THR A 117 -15.19 21.82 11.07
C THR A 117 -14.86 23.16 10.41
N GLY A 118 -15.08 23.28 9.09
CA GLY A 118 -14.82 24.51 8.35
C GLY A 118 -13.33 24.87 8.28
N GLY A 119 -12.43 23.87 8.28
CA GLY A 119 -11.01 24.11 8.05
C GLY A 119 -10.05 23.61 9.13
N LYS A 120 -10.54 22.99 10.21
CA LYS A 120 -9.64 22.37 11.22
C LYS A 120 -9.11 21.03 10.71
N ARG A 121 -7.91 20.67 11.16
CA ARG A 121 -7.20 19.44 10.77
C ARG A 121 -7.15 18.48 11.96
N PHE A 122 -7.45 17.20 11.75
CA PHE A 122 -7.38 16.17 12.79
C PHE A 122 -5.94 15.71 12.98
N PHE A 123 -5.29 15.20 11.93
CA PHE A 123 -3.83 15.02 11.95
C PHE A 123 -3.11 16.23 11.37
N ARG A 124 -1.83 16.38 11.73
CA ARG A 124 -0.98 17.49 11.28
C ARG A 124 -0.77 17.48 9.77
N TRP A 125 -0.54 16.29 9.21
CA TRP A 125 -0.33 16.01 7.79
C TRP A 125 -0.99 14.67 7.40
N HIS A 126 -1.34 14.49 6.13
CA HIS A 126 -1.97 13.25 5.63
C HIS A 126 -1.27 12.80 4.36
N PRO A 127 -1.19 11.49 4.11
CA PRO A 127 -1.65 10.36 4.95
C PRO A 127 -0.96 10.20 6.34
N CYS A 128 -1.49 9.36 7.22
CA CYS A 128 -1.03 9.16 8.61
C CYS A 128 0.49 8.97 8.73
N THR A 129 1.08 8.18 7.83
CA THR A 129 2.53 7.89 7.88
C THR A 129 3.38 9.16 7.73
N ILE A 130 2.91 10.19 7.03
CA ILE A 130 3.61 11.48 6.93
C ILE A 130 3.60 12.21 8.28
N THR A 131 2.49 12.18 9.02
CA THR A 131 2.43 12.73 10.38
C THR A 131 3.41 12.01 11.30
N LEU A 132 3.49 10.68 11.23
CA LEU A 132 4.42 9.88 12.03
C LEU A 132 5.89 10.14 11.67
N SER A 133 6.22 10.26 10.38
CA SER A 133 7.57 10.58 9.94
C SER A 133 8.03 11.93 10.48
N TRP A 134 7.15 12.93 10.49
CA TRP A 134 7.43 14.23 11.09
C TRP A 134 7.62 14.17 12.61
N ALA A 135 6.79 13.40 13.31
CA ALA A 135 6.94 13.18 14.76
C ALA A 135 8.26 12.47 15.10
N ALA A 136 8.73 11.57 14.22
CA ALA A 136 10.01 10.88 14.34
C ALA A 136 11.24 11.74 13.96
N GLY A 137 11.06 13.03 13.70
CA GLY A 137 12.15 13.95 13.33
C GLY A 137 12.70 13.75 11.92
N LYS A 138 12.11 12.86 11.11
CA LYS A 138 12.50 12.64 9.71
C LYS A 138 11.88 13.74 8.85
N ARG A 139 12.66 14.80 8.62
CA ARG A 139 12.30 15.89 7.71
C ARG A 139 12.54 15.43 6.28
N LEU A 140 11.53 14.78 5.69
CA LEU A 140 11.52 14.44 4.27
C LEU A 140 11.62 15.74 3.48
N ARG A 141 12.79 15.96 2.88
CA ARG A 141 13.03 17.05 1.94
C ARG A 141 12.59 16.52 0.58
N TRP A 142 11.49 17.08 0.09
CA TRP A 142 11.12 17.01 -1.31
C TRP A 142 12.08 17.89 -2.11
#